data_AF-A0A6B1FXU0-F1
#
_entry.id   AF-A0A6B1FXU0-F1
#
_cell.length_a   1.000
_cell.length_b   1.000
_cell.length_c   1.000
_cell.angle_alpha   90.00
_cell.angle_beta   90.00
_cell.angle_gamma   90.00
#
_symmetry.space_group_name_H-M   'P 1'
#
loop_
_entity.id
_entity.type
_entity.pdbx_description
1 polymer ?
#
loop_
_entity_poly.entity_id
_entity_poly.type
_entity_poly.pdbx_seq_one_letter_code
_entity_poly.pdbx_strand_id
1 'polypeptide(L)'
;MTETASPKPWEQQPDEPPEWYDRFHIYLNLGPSRSLTAAYRAWADSKGNPSKTASNRYNKWNWVERALAYDQATREEKAAFEAAREAEARERRLRRLEKIIEDSAAALDTADLKNLSPQEARALLPSLRLLFSSAVELQRRELQSAPASGHVPAASGWPELDPEIEKILDMYADEEIADSE
;
A
#
# COMPACT_ATOMS: atom_id res chain seq x y z
N MET A 1 22.02 19.12 10.55
CA MET A 1 22.24 19.38 9.12
C MET A 1 21.06 18.75 8.41
N THR A 2 20.18 19.54 7.81
CA THR A 2 18.99 19.03 7.13
C THR A 2 19.42 18.37 5.82
N GLU A 3 19.27 17.06 5.72
CA GLU A 3 19.49 16.27 4.52
C GLU A 3 18.48 16.73 3.47
N THR A 4 18.90 17.62 2.57
CA THR A 4 18.06 18.07 1.46
C THR A 4 17.95 16.92 0.49
N ALA A 5 16.82 16.20 0.54
CA ALA A 5 16.46 15.21 -0.46
C ALA A 5 16.66 15.80 -1.86
N SER A 6 17.38 15.09 -2.72
CA SER A 6 17.62 15.51 -4.10
C SER A 6 16.30 15.82 -4.80
N PRO A 7 16.19 16.94 -5.53
CA PRO A 7 14.94 17.33 -6.17
C PRO A 7 14.49 16.25 -7.16
N LYS A 8 13.19 15.98 -7.17
CA LYS A 8 12.61 14.97 -8.07
C LYS A 8 12.75 15.45 -9.53
N PRO A 9 12.94 14.55 -10.52
CA PRO A 9 13.14 14.96 -11.91
C PRO A 9 12.02 15.86 -12.48
N TRP A 10 10.79 15.69 -12.02
CA TRP A 10 9.61 16.46 -12.44
C TRP A 10 9.38 17.75 -11.64
N GLU A 11 10.26 18.10 -10.70
CA GLU A 11 10.23 19.41 -10.02
C GLU A 11 10.83 20.50 -10.91
N GLN A 12 10.59 21.76 -10.56
CA GLN A 12 11.12 22.90 -11.30
C GLN A 12 12.65 22.87 -11.31
N GLN A 13 13.25 22.94 -12.49
CA GLN A 13 14.72 22.97 -12.59
C GLN A 13 15.25 24.36 -12.20
N PRO A 14 16.49 24.46 -11.66
CA PRO A 14 17.05 25.74 -11.21
C PRO A 14 17.06 26.85 -12.27
N ASP A 15 17.28 26.48 -13.54
CA ASP A 15 17.31 27.41 -14.67
C ASP A 15 15.95 27.53 -15.40
N GLU A 16 14.93 26.76 -14.99
CA GLU A 16 13.61 26.71 -15.63
C GLU A 16 12.75 27.89 -15.17
N PRO A 17 12.38 28.82 -16.08
CA PRO A 17 11.49 29.92 -15.72
C PRO A 17 10.13 29.37 -15.24
N PRO A 18 9.49 30.01 -14.23
CA PRO A 18 8.22 29.55 -13.69
C PRO A 18 7.13 29.35 -14.77
N GLU A 19 7.08 30.22 -15.77
CA GLU A 19 6.12 30.10 -16.88
C GLU A 19 6.28 28.82 -17.70
N TRP A 20 7.51 28.29 -17.82
CA TRP A 20 7.76 27.01 -18.49
C TRP A 20 7.39 25.85 -17.59
N TYR A 21 7.63 25.97 -16.29
CA TYR A 21 7.21 24.97 -15.32
C TYR A 21 5.68 24.86 -15.20
N ASP A 22 4.96 25.99 -15.22
CA ASP A 22 3.49 26.00 -15.25
C ASP A 22 2.94 25.25 -16.47
N ARG A 23 3.54 25.46 -17.65
CA ARG A 23 3.15 24.73 -18.87
C ARG A 23 3.50 23.24 -18.77
N PHE A 24 4.61 22.90 -18.13
CA PHE A 24 4.97 21.51 -17.86
C PHE A 24 3.96 20.85 -16.91
N HIS A 25 3.47 21.56 -15.89
CA HIS A 25 2.39 21.09 -15.03
C HIS A 25 1.10 20.79 -15.81
N ILE A 26 0.73 21.65 -16.76
CA ILE A 26 -0.40 21.37 -17.67
C ILE A 26 -0.14 20.09 -18.47
N TYR A 27 1.08 19.90 -18.98
CA TYR A 27 1.48 18.69 -19.69
C TYR A 27 1.39 17.42 -18.83
N LEU A 28 1.80 17.48 -17.56
CA LEU A 28 1.66 16.37 -16.60
C LEU A 28 0.18 16.01 -16.36
N ASN A 29 -0.67 17.02 -16.17
CA ASN A 29 -2.09 16.85 -15.86
C ASN A 29 -2.91 16.22 -17.00
N LEU A 30 -2.38 16.14 -18.21
CA LEU A 30 -3.00 15.40 -19.32
C LEU A 30 -2.88 13.87 -19.18
N GLY A 31 -2.07 13.38 -18.24
CA GLY A 31 -1.90 11.94 -17.99
C GLY A 31 -1.13 11.20 -19.10
N PRO A 32 -1.07 9.86 -19.05
CA PRO A 32 -0.17 9.05 -19.89
C PRO A 32 -0.39 9.19 -21.40
N SER A 33 -1.59 9.58 -21.84
CA SER A 33 -1.93 9.87 -23.24
C SER A 33 -1.58 11.30 -23.67
N ARG A 34 -0.79 12.02 -22.87
CA ARG A 34 -0.39 13.41 -23.13
C ARG A 34 0.29 13.56 -24.49
N SER A 35 0.05 14.71 -25.11
CA SER A 35 0.83 15.18 -26.25
C SER A 35 1.17 16.65 -26.05
N LEU A 36 2.30 17.08 -26.62
CA LEU A 36 2.73 18.47 -26.56
C LEU A 36 1.72 19.41 -27.22
N THR A 37 1.10 18.96 -28.31
CA THR A 37 0.00 19.68 -28.98
C THR A 37 -1.20 19.86 -28.07
N ALA A 38 -1.60 18.82 -27.33
CA ALA A 38 -2.70 18.91 -26.37
C ALA A 38 -2.37 19.85 -25.21
N ALA A 39 -1.15 19.80 -24.67
CA ALA A 39 -0.72 20.71 -23.60
C ALA A 39 -0.68 22.16 -24.07
N TYR A 40 -0.18 22.40 -25.28
CA TYR A 40 -0.19 23.73 -25.87
C TYR A 40 -1.60 24.27 -26.05
N ARG A 41 -2.55 23.45 -26.53
CA ARG A 41 -3.97 23.84 -26.65
C ARG A 41 -4.59 24.15 -25.30
N ALA A 42 -4.41 23.28 -24.30
CA ALA A 42 -4.92 23.50 -22.96
C ALA A 42 -4.38 24.80 -22.32
N TRP A 43 -3.09 25.09 -22.52
CA TRP A 43 -2.50 26.34 -22.07
C TRP A 43 -3.03 27.55 -22.84
N ALA A 44 -3.14 27.45 -24.16
CA ALA A 44 -3.66 28.49 -25.03
C ALA A 44 -5.09 28.91 -24.66
N ASP A 45 -5.96 27.93 -24.42
CA ASP A 45 -7.34 28.14 -24.00
C ASP A 45 -7.40 28.84 -22.63
N SER A 46 -6.46 28.53 -21.72
CA SER A 46 -6.36 29.19 -20.41
C SER A 46 -5.91 30.66 -20.46
N LYS A 47 -5.33 31.12 -21.59
CA LYS A 47 -4.78 32.48 -21.75
C LYS A 47 -5.55 33.38 -22.72
N GLY A 48 -6.59 32.87 -23.39
CA GLY A 48 -7.55 33.67 -24.15
C GLY A 48 -7.08 34.27 -25.48
N ASN A 49 -5.78 34.24 -25.83
CA ASN A 49 -5.26 34.58 -27.16
C ASN A 49 -3.82 34.08 -27.41
N PRO A 50 -3.61 32.84 -27.87
CA PRO A 50 -2.27 32.30 -28.09
C PRO A 50 -1.64 32.83 -29.38
N SER A 51 -0.43 33.41 -29.29
CA SER A 51 0.44 33.59 -30.46
C SER A 51 0.72 32.22 -31.10
N LYS A 52 0.54 32.08 -32.42
CA LYS A 52 0.65 30.79 -33.18
C LYS A 52 2.02 30.11 -33.13
N THR A 53 3.02 30.69 -32.47
CA THR A 53 4.36 30.13 -32.39
C THR A 53 4.43 29.13 -31.24
N ALA A 54 4.00 27.89 -31.49
CA ALA A 54 4.32 26.75 -30.64
C ALA A 54 5.85 26.60 -30.59
N SER A 55 6.47 27.16 -29.57
CA SER A 55 7.92 27.18 -29.49
C SER A 55 8.43 25.78 -29.15
N ASN A 56 9.33 25.22 -29.99
CA ASN A 56 10.05 23.95 -29.80
C ASN A 56 10.93 23.89 -28.53
N ARG A 57 10.73 24.82 -27.58
CA ARG A 57 11.50 24.98 -26.35
C ARG A 57 11.16 23.93 -25.28
N TYR A 58 10.11 23.13 -25.45
CA TYR A 58 9.80 22.02 -24.53
C TYR A 58 10.92 20.95 -24.48
N ASN A 59 11.64 20.74 -25.60
CA ASN A 59 12.78 19.83 -25.65
C ASN A 59 13.95 20.29 -24.76
N LYS A 60 14.09 21.60 -24.52
CA LYS A 60 15.15 22.14 -23.65
C LYS A 60 15.02 21.65 -22.21
N TRP A 61 13.79 21.36 -21.77
CA TRP A 61 13.46 21.04 -20.39
C TRP A 61 13.13 19.56 -20.18
N ASN A 62 13.41 18.70 -21.17
CA ASN A 62 13.24 17.24 -21.10
C ASN A 62 11.86 16.80 -20.58
N TRP A 63 10.79 17.44 -21.08
CA TRP A 63 9.43 17.21 -20.54
C TRP A 63 8.98 15.75 -20.65
N VAL A 64 9.38 15.04 -21.70
CA VAL A 64 8.98 13.65 -21.92
C VAL A 64 9.59 12.76 -20.85
N GLU A 65 10.90 12.89 -20.62
CA GLU A 65 11.65 12.10 -19.64
C GLU A 65 11.14 12.37 -18.22
N ARG A 66 10.91 13.65 -17.88
CA ARG A 66 10.38 14.05 -16.58
C ARG A 66 8.97 13.51 -16.35
N ALA A 67 8.12 13.54 -17.38
CA ALA A 67 6.75 13.02 -17.27
C ALA A 67 6.71 11.49 -17.17
N LEU A 68 7.63 10.78 -17.83
CA LEU A 68 7.80 9.33 -17.66
C LEU A 68 8.21 8.98 -16.23
N ALA A 69 9.17 9.72 -15.66
CA ALA A 69 9.59 9.54 -14.26
C ALA A 69 8.42 9.80 -13.30
N TYR A 70 7.63 10.86 -13.55
CA TYR A 70 6.44 11.16 -12.75
C TYR A 70 5.39 10.03 -12.81
N ASP A 71 5.12 9.49 -14.01
CA ASP A 71 4.16 8.40 -14.18
C ASP A 71 4.62 7.10 -13.53
N GLN A 72 5.92 6.82 -13.56
CA GLN A 72 6.48 5.68 -12.86
C GLN A 72 6.30 5.84 -11.35
N ALA A 73 6.73 6.97 -10.79
CA ALA A 73 6.60 7.23 -9.35
C ALA A 73 5.13 7.22 -8.90
N THR A 74 4.23 7.79 -9.69
CA THR A 74 2.78 7.78 -9.39
C THR A 74 2.21 6.36 -9.41
N ARG A 75 2.67 5.50 -10.34
CA ARG A 75 2.25 4.09 -10.39
C ARG A 75 2.77 3.31 -9.18
N GLU A 76 4.02 3.52 -8.82
CA GLU A 76 4.65 2.89 -7.66
C GLU A 76 3.98 3.32 -6.35
N GLU A 77 3.70 4.62 -6.18
CA GLU A 77 2.97 5.14 -5.02
C GLU A 77 1.56 4.56 -4.91
N LYS A 78 0.82 4.49 -6.02
CA LYS A 78 -0.50 3.86 -6.05
C LYS A 78 -0.44 2.38 -5.70
N ALA A 79 0.52 1.64 -6.26
CA ALA A 79 0.71 0.23 -5.97
C ALA A 79 1.06 0.00 -4.49
N ALA A 80 1.92 0.85 -3.92
CA ALA A 80 2.26 0.81 -2.50
C ALA A 80 1.05 1.11 -1.61
N PHE A 81 0.26 2.12 -1.95
CA PHE A 81 -0.98 2.46 -1.22
C PHE A 81 -2.01 1.32 -1.28
N GLU A 82 -2.22 0.72 -2.46
CA GLU A 82 -3.11 -0.42 -2.63
C GLU A 82 -2.63 -1.65 -1.86
N ALA A 83 -1.33 -1.94 -1.88
CA ALA A 83 -0.74 -3.01 -1.10
C ALA A 83 -0.92 -2.80 0.41
N ALA A 84 -0.68 -1.58 0.91
CA ALA A 84 -0.89 -1.23 2.31
C ALA A 84 -2.37 -1.36 2.72
N ARG A 85 -3.28 -0.90 1.87
CA ARG A 85 -4.73 -1.02 2.09
C ARG A 85 -5.17 -2.48 2.15
N GLU A 86 -4.66 -3.34 1.27
CA GLU A 86 -4.98 -4.77 1.29
C GLU A 86 -4.38 -5.47 2.52
N ALA A 87 -3.16 -5.11 2.91
CA ALA A 87 -2.54 -5.61 4.14
C ALA A 87 -3.38 -5.26 5.38
N GLU A 88 -3.82 -4.01 5.51
CA GLU A 88 -4.69 -3.56 6.60
C GLU A 88 -6.06 -4.27 6.57
N ALA A 89 -6.63 -4.46 5.38
CA ALA A 89 -7.89 -5.18 5.22
C ALA A 89 -7.77 -6.65 5.64
N ARG A 90 -6.66 -7.31 5.26
CA ARG A 90 -6.33 -8.68 5.67
C ARG A 90 -6.16 -8.78 7.18
N GLU A 91 -5.43 -7.87 7.78
CA GLU A 91 -5.23 -7.84 9.23
C GLU A 91 -6.57 -7.70 9.99
N ARG A 92 -7.46 -6.83 9.52
CA ARG A 92 -8.84 -6.71 10.06
C ARG A 92 -9.69 -7.98 9.85
N ARG A 93 -9.46 -8.75 8.78
CA ARG A 93 -10.15 -10.05 8.57
C ARG A 93 -9.61 -11.08 9.56
N LEU A 94 -8.29 -11.19 9.71
CA LEU A 94 -7.65 -12.11 10.65
C LEU A 94 -8.10 -11.86 12.09
N ARG A 95 -8.06 -10.61 12.56
CA ARG A 95 -8.55 -10.25 13.91
C ARG A 95 -10.01 -10.67 14.15
N ARG A 96 -10.87 -10.53 13.14
CA ARG A 96 -12.28 -10.95 13.26
C ARG A 96 -12.43 -12.47 13.30
N LEU A 97 -11.65 -13.20 12.50
CA LEU A 97 -11.65 -14.66 12.51
C LEU A 97 -11.13 -15.22 13.83
N GLU A 98 -10.05 -14.65 14.35
CA GLU A 98 -9.50 -14.98 15.67
C GLU A 98 -10.55 -14.80 16.76
N LYS A 99 -11.22 -13.64 16.78
CA LYS A 99 -12.32 -13.40 17.72
C LYS A 99 -13.47 -14.41 17.58
N ILE A 100 -13.86 -14.80 16.35
CA ILE A 100 -14.92 -15.81 16.15
C ILE A 100 -14.47 -17.16 16.70
N ILE A 101 -13.21 -17.54 16.51
CA ILE A 101 -12.64 -18.79 17.02
C ILE A 101 -12.65 -18.78 18.55
N GLU A 102 -12.17 -17.70 19.17
CA GLU A 102 -12.18 -17.49 20.62
C GLU A 102 -13.60 -17.54 21.19
N ASP A 103 -14.53 -16.77 20.64
CA ASP A 103 -15.93 -16.73 21.10
C ASP A 103 -16.61 -18.10 20.93
N SER A 104 -16.30 -18.84 19.86
CA SER A 104 -16.83 -20.19 19.64
C SER A 104 -16.25 -21.20 20.62
N ALA A 105 -14.95 -21.10 20.94
CA ALA A 105 -14.31 -21.94 21.95
C ALA A 105 -14.87 -21.64 23.35
N ALA A 106 -14.99 -20.36 23.72
CA ALA A 106 -15.60 -19.95 24.97
C ALA A 106 -17.06 -20.41 25.09
N ALA A 107 -17.84 -20.36 23.99
CA ALA A 107 -19.20 -20.89 23.97
C ALA A 107 -19.24 -22.42 24.19
N LEU A 108 -18.24 -23.16 23.71
CA LEU A 108 -18.12 -24.59 23.95
C LEU A 108 -17.69 -24.90 25.40
N ASP A 109 -16.82 -24.10 25.99
CA ASP A 109 -16.37 -24.24 27.38
C ASP A 109 -17.46 -23.84 28.40
N THR A 110 -18.22 -22.78 28.09
CA THR A 110 -19.29 -22.25 28.96
C THR A 110 -20.62 -22.95 28.77
N ALA A 111 -20.87 -23.56 27.60
CA ALA A 111 -21.93 -24.52 27.48
C ALA A 111 -21.65 -25.60 28.53
N ASP A 112 -22.57 -25.77 29.48
CA ASP A 112 -22.52 -26.86 30.44
C ASP A 112 -22.80 -28.17 29.68
N LEU A 113 -21.84 -28.60 28.86
CA LEU A 113 -21.96 -29.71 27.93
C LEU A 113 -22.33 -31.01 28.66
N LYS A 114 -22.04 -31.08 29.95
CA LYS A 114 -22.35 -32.20 30.84
C LYS A 114 -23.82 -32.23 31.27
N ASN A 115 -24.49 -31.08 31.31
CA ASN A 115 -25.89 -30.94 31.72
C ASN A 115 -26.84 -30.53 30.57
N LEU A 116 -26.34 -30.39 29.33
CA LEU A 116 -27.20 -30.19 28.16
C LEU A 116 -28.17 -31.36 27.98
N SER A 117 -29.44 -31.06 27.71
CA SER A 117 -30.37 -32.09 27.26
C SER A 117 -29.96 -32.62 25.88
N PRO A 118 -30.31 -33.88 25.54
CA PRO A 118 -30.05 -34.44 24.23
C PRO A 118 -30.69 -33.66 23.06
N GLN A 119 -31.73 -32.86 23.30
CA GLN A 119 -32.32 -31.98 22.29
C GLN A 119 -31.49 -30.71 22.09
N GLU A 120 -31.07 -30.05 23.18
CA GLU A 120 -30.24 -28.83 23.11
C GLU A 120 -28.87 -29.11 22.50
N ALA A 121 -28.24 -30.23 22.86
CA ALA A 121 -26.97 -30.65 22.28
C ALA A 121 -27.06 -30.87 20.75
N ARG A 122 -28.15 -31.47 20.26
CA ARG A 122 -28.37 -31.66 18.81
C ARG A 122 -28.64 -30.37 18.06
N ALA A 123 -29.20 -29.36 18.73
CA ALA A 123 -29.46 -28.05 18.13
C ALA A 123 -28.20 -27.18 18.08
N LEU A 124 -27.39 -27.16 19.15
CA LEU A 124 -26.29 -26.21 19.32
C LEU A 124 -24.96 -26.71 18.74
N LEU A 125 -24.59 -27.96 18.98
CA LEU A 125 -23.25 -28.47 18.65
C LEU A 125 -22.91 -28.47 17.15
N PRO A 126 -23.83 -28.82 16.22
CA PRO A 126 -23.51 -28.78 14.79
C PRO A 126 -23.18 -27.38 14.29
N SER A 127 -23.93 -26.38 14.76
CA SER A 127 -23.76 -24.98 14.37
C SER A 127 -22.44 -24.40 14.89
N LEU A 128 -22.12 -24.65 16.17
CA LEU A 128 -20.85 -24.21 16.76
C LEU A 128 -19.65 -24.88 16.09
N ARG A 129 -19.73 -26.20 15.85
CA ARG A 129 -18.68 -26.94 15.13
C ARG A 129 -18.46 -26.37 13.73
N LEU A 130 -19.53 -26.10 12.99
CA LEU A 130 -19.46 -25.56 11.62
C LEU A 130 -18.84 -24.17 11.61
N LEU A 131 -19.25 -23.28 12.52
CA LEU A 131 -18.69 -21.94 12.64
C LEU A 131 -17.20 -21.98 12.95
N PHE A 132 -16.80 -22.78 13.94
CA PHE A 132 -15.41 -22.95 14.33
C PHE A 132 -14.56 -23.50 13.19
N SER A 133 -14.97 -24.62 12.56
CA SER A 133 -14.19 -25.22 11.47
C SER A 133 -14.08 -24.29 10.26
N SER A 134 -15.16 -23.57 9.92
CA SER A 134 -15.16 -22.61 8.82
C SER A 134 -14.24 -21.42 9.11
N ALA A 135 -14.24 -20.91 10.35
CA ALA A 135 -13.39 -19.79 10.75
C ALA A 135 -11.89 -20.19 10.73
N VAL A 136 -11.55 -21.38 11.23
CA VAL A 136 -10.18 -21.91 11.18
C VAL A 136 -9.72 -22.13 9.73
N GLU A 137 -10.58 -22.66 8.87
CA GLU A 137 -10.26 -22.83 7.45
C GLU A 137 -10.03 -21.50 6.74
N LEU A 138 -10.87 -20.49 7.00
CA LEU A 138 -10.69 -19.14 6.46
C LEU A 138 -9.41 -18.48 6.97
N GLN A 139 -9.11 -18.60 8.26
CA GLN A 139 -7.89 -18.06 8.85
C GLN A 139 -6.64 -18.69 8.22
N ARG A 140 -6.65 -20.01 8.04
CA ARG A 140 -5.56 -20.74 7.34
C ARG A 140 -5.39 -20.25 5.91
N ARG A 141 -6.48 -20.05 5.17
CA ARG A 141 -6.44 -19.52 3.80
C ARG A 141 -5.89 -18.10 3.76
N GLU A 142 -6.32 -17.24 4.68
CA GLU A 142 -5.82 -15.86 4.78
C GLU A 142 -4.33 -15.84 5.14
N LEU A 143 -3.83 -16.76 5.96
CA LEU A 143 -2.40 -16.87 6.28
C LEU A 143 -1.57 -17.42 5.11
N GLN A 144 -2.10 -18.41 4.39
CA GLN A 144 -1.45 -19.03 3.23
C GLN A 144 -1.48 -18.15 1.97
N SER A 145 -2.44 -17.24 1.87
CA SER A 145 -2.47 -16.24 0.81
C SER A 145 -1.28 -15.32 1.00
N ALA A 146 -0.23 -15.50 0.19
CA ALA A 146 0.83 -14.51 0.04
C ALA A 146 0.19 -13.16 -0.32
N PRO A 147 0.78 -12.01 0.07
CA PRO A 147 0.34 -10.74 -0.50
C PRO A 147 0.40 -10.86 -2.02
N ALA A 148 -0.70 -10.50 -2.70
CA ALA A 148 -0.87 -10.67 -4.16
C ALA A 148 0.12 -9.84 -5.01
N SER A 149 1.13 -9.28 -4.39
CA SER A 149 2.20 -8.51 -4.97
C SER A 149 3.50 -9.00 -4.34
N GLY A 150 4.25 -9.83 -5.07
CA GLY A 150 5.67 -10.09 -4.83
C GLY A 150 6.56 -8.86 -5.03
N HIS A 151 5.97 -7.66 -5.09
CA HIS A 151 6.67 -6.42 -4.86
C HIS A 151 6.52 -6.09 -3.38
N VAL A 152 7.48 -6.54 -2.58
CA VAL A 152 7.92 -5.73 -1.45
C VAL A 152 8.52 -4.49 -2.12
N PRO A 153 7.89 -3.30 -2.07
CA PRO A 153 8.62 -2.11 -2.46
C PRO A 153 9.88 -2.12 -1.60
N ALA A 154 11.05 -2.04 -2.23
CA ALA A 154 12.27 -1.78 -1.50
C ALA A 154 11.98 -0.52 -0.68
N ALA A 155 11.73 -0.70 0.61
CA ALA A 155 11.32 0.37 1.48
C ALA A 155 12.50 1.34 1.51
N SER A 156 12.37 2.43 0.77
CA SER A 156 12.94 3.69 1.23
C SER A 156 12.32 3.95 2.60
N GLY A 157 13.08 3.57 3.63
CA GLY A 157 12.77 3.79 5.04
C GLY A 157 11.70 2.88 5.59
N TRP A 158 12.11 1.71 6.11
CA TRP A 158 11.50 1.30 7.38
C TRP A 158 11.70 2.46 8.37
N PRO A 159 10.68 2.89 9.15
CA PRO A 159 10.94 3.81 10.25
C PRO A 159 12.02 3.16 11.11
N GLU A 160 13.09 3.91 11.38
CA GLU A 160 14.17 3.53 12.29
C GLU A 160 13.50 2.91 13.52
N LEU A 161 13.73 1.61 13.73
CA LEU A 161 13.06 0.89 14.80
C LEU A 161 13.42 1.60 16.10
N ASP A 162 12.44 1.73 16.99
CA ASP A 162 12.71 2.24 18.33
C ASP A 162 13.92 1.47 18.89
N PRO A 163 14.99 2.15 19.37
CA PRO A 163 16.18 1.48 19.87
C PRO A 163 15.87 0.48 21.00
N GLU A 164 14.72 0.61 21.67
CA GLU A 164 14.24 -0.35 22.65
C GLU A 164 13.70 -1.64 21.99
N ILE A 165 13.13 -1.56 20.78
CA ILE A 165 12.71 -2.70 19.96
C ILE A 165 13.91 -3.39 19.29
N GLU A 166 14.90 -2.62 18.81
CA GLU A 166 16.15 -3.18 18.25
C GLU A 166 16.90 -4.01 19.31
N LYS A 167 16.96 -3.50 20.53
CA LYS A 167 17.57 -4.20 21.67
C LYS A 167 16.82 -5.47 22.08
N ILE A 168 15.49 -5.49 21.95
CA ILE A 168 14.67 -6.68 22.19
C ILE A 168 14.92 -7.72 21.10
N LEU A 169 14.98 -7.31 19.83
CA LEU A 169 15.25 -8.21 18.71
C LEU A 169 16.65 -8.81 18.76
N ASP A 170 17.67 -8.02 19.12
CA ASP A 170 19.03 -8.52 19.35
C ASP A 170 19.10 -9.46 20.56
N MET A 171 18.31 -9.21 21.61
CA MET A 171 18.18 -10.12 22.76
C MET A 171 17.60 -11.49 22.38
N TYR A 172 16.71 -11.56 21.39
CA TYR A 172 16.10 -12.80 20.93
C TYR A 172 16.83 -13.45 19.74
N ALA A 173 17.74 -12.73 19.07
CA ALA A 173 18.55 -13.28 17.99
C ALA A 173 19.66 -14.21 18.48
N ASP A 174 20.12 -14.04 19.73
CA ASP A 174 21.18 -14.86 20.33
C ASP A 174 20.67 -16.14 21.04
N GLU A 175 19.35 -16.29 21.24
CA GLU A 175 18.78 -17.48 21.92
C GLU A 175 18.46 -18.66 20.97
N GLU A 176 18.59 -18.51 19.64
CA GLU A 176 18.21 -19.54 18.67
C GLU A 176 19.38 -20.22 17.92
N ILE A 177 20.60 -20.22 18.49
CA ILE A 177 21.75 -20.98 17.93
C ILE A 177 22.39 -21.98 18.92
N ALA A 178 21.87 -22.16 20.14
CA ALA A 178 22.51 -23.01 21.16
C ALA A 178 21.85 -24.38 21.44
N ASP A 179 20.91 -24.86 20.62
CA ASP A 179 20.33 -26.20 20.78
C ASP A 179 20.16 -26.92 19.42
N SER A 180 21.29 -27.21 18.76
CA SER A 180 21.40 -28.27 17.74
C SER A 180 22.87 -28.64 17.51
N GLU A 181 23.47 -29.37 18.47
CA GLU A 181 24.40 -30.50 18.22
C GLU A 181 24.60 -31.34 19.49
#